data_AF-A0A6M1Z5Q2-F1
#
_entry.id   AF-A0A6M1Z5Q2-F1
#
_cell.length_a   1.000
_cell.length_b   1.000
_cell.length_c   1.000
_cell.angle_alpha   90.00
_cell.angle_beta   90.00
_cell.angle_gamma   90.00
#
_symmetry.space_group_name_H-M   'P 1'
#
loop_
_entity.id
_entity.type
_entity.pdbx_description
1 polymer ?
#
loop_
_entity_poly.entity_id
_entity_poly.type
_entity_poly.pdbx_seq_one_letter_code
_entity_poly.pdbx_strand_id
1 'polypeptide(L)'
;MSKVLKNTLPFFFLVFFIWLALNRTDGFKSNLITKFDKVDDTYKIDVEKNLNKTKEILSQDFHYLTRGRECFIFESKDKKYVLKFFDSSRYYTKYFFPKTSLPKFLDDYRKKHYNRRSKKLAFNLSSAKLAFDNLKEDSALIFVNLNITDVFKDKVKVKNKYGKIFDLDLNNIFFILQKKCDIFYHVYEKTSDEKYKMYLIESFLEMVHNRTKKLIIDDDIGKKRRNWGLFDNKAVTIDIGRWYFDEKLATLPGYKKEMVKATKILRKYLEDNEPEKISFLNENLDKYFEEFDAFTS
;
A
#
# COMPACT_ATOMS: atom_id res chain seq x y z
N MET A 1 -23.94 -45.03 13.85
CA MET A 1 -22.93 -43.96 13.67
C MET A 1 -21.79 -44.22 14.65
N SER A 2 -20.56 -44.43 14.18
CA SER A 2 -19.45 -44.80 15.07
C SER A 2 -19.20 -43.72 16.12
N LYS A 3 -18.77 -44.12 17.33
CA LYS A 3 -18.46 -43.21 18.45
C LYS A 3 -17.43 -42.13 18.05
N VAL A 4 -16.58 -42.46 17.08
CA VAL A 4 -15.62 -41.55 16.44
C VAL A 4 -16.33 -40.44 15.65
N LEU A 5 -17.35 -40.75 14.84
CA LEU A 5 -18.09 -39.76 14.05
C LEU A 5 -18.84 -38.73 14.92
N LYS A 6 -19.35 -39.16 16.10
CA LYS A 6 -20.04 -38.25 17.03
C LYS A 6 -19.11 -37.22 17.67
N ASN A 7 -17.83 -37.54 17.83
CA ASN A 7 -16.85 -36.67 18.48
C ASN A 7 -16.07 -35.80 17.48
N THR A 8 -15.96 -36.20 16.20
CA THR A 8 -15.25 -35.42 15.19
C THR A 8 -16.13 -34.33 14.57
N LEU A 9 -17.44 -34.55 14.43
CA LEU A 9 -18.36 -33.61 13.79
C LEU A 9 -18.44 -32.23 14.48
N PRO A 10 -18.52 -32.11 15.83
CA PRO A 10 -18.49 -30.81 16.51
C PRO A 10 -17.19 -30.04 16.31
N PHE A 11 -16.06 -30.74 16.19
CA PHE A 11 -14.76 -30.12 15.92
C PHE A 11 -14.73 -29.49 14.52
N PHE A 12 -15.22 -30.21 13.50
CA PHE A 12 -15.33 -29.64 12.15
C PHE A 12 -16.27 -28.44 12.10
N PHE A 13 -17.40 -28.47 12.82
CA PHE A 13 -18.28 -27.31 12.93
C PHE A 13 -17.59 -26.13 13.61
N LEU A 14 -16.86 -26.35 14.71
CA LEU A 14 -16.11 -25.29 15.38
C LEU A 14 -15.06 -24.67 14.46
N VAL A 15 -14.25 -25.49 13.79
CA VAL A 15 -13.25 -25.01 12.81
C VAL A 15 -13.92 -24.26 11.67
N PHE A 16 -15.04 -24.77 11.16
CA PHE A 16 -15.83 -24.12 10.12
C PHE A 16 -16.38 -22.77 10.57
N PHE A 17 -16.95 -22.65 11.77
CA PHE A 17 -17.46 -21.39 12.29
C PHE A 17 -16.34 -20.38 12.59
N ILE A 18 -15.17 -20.83 13.07
CA ILE A 18 -13.98 -19.98 13.21
C ILE A 18 -13.52 -19.48 11.83
N TRP A 19 -13.39 -20.38 10.87
CA TRP A 19 -13.01 -20.06 9.49
C TRP A 19 -14.00 -19.07 8.85
N LEU A 20 -15.30 -19.33 9.03
CA LEU A 20 -16.38 -18.47 8.55
C LEU A 20 -16.31 -17.09 9.23
N ALA A 21 -16.10 -17.01 10.54
CA ALA A 21 -15.95 -15.75 11.26
C ALA A 21 -14.72 -14.95 10.81
N LEU A 22 -13.58 -15.62 10.56
CA LEU A 22 -12.35 -14.99 10.10
C LEU A 22 -12.49 -14.46 8.67
N ASN A 23 -13.07 -15.26 7.76
CA ASN A 23 -13.26 -14.85 6.37
C ASN A 23 -14.32 -13.77 6.21
N ARG A 24 -15.36 -13.78 7.05
CA ARG A 24 -16.41 -12.75 6.97
C ARG A 24 -15.97 -11.39 7.53
N THR A 25 -14.93 -11.31 8.37
CA THR A 25 -14.35 -10.06 8.89
C THR A 25 -13.07 -9.62 8.15
N ASP A 26 -12.53 -10.45 7.26
CA ASP A 26 -11.10 -10.45 6.86
C ASP A 26 -10.14 -10.40 8.06
N GLY A 27 -10.60 -10.82 9.24
CA GLY A 27 -9.90 -10.70 10.50
C GLY A 27 -9.76 -9.29 11.08
N PHE A 28 -10.49 -8.28 10.56
CA PHE A 28 -10.44 -6.92 11.12
C PHE A 28 -10.95 -6.86 12.57
N LYS A 29 -10.15 -6.24 13.43
CA LYS A 29 -10.51 -5.81 14.79
C LYS A 29 -9.85 -4.47 15.05
N SER A 30 -10.51 -3.54 15.74
CA SER A 30 -9.95 -2.21 16.01
C SER A 30 -8.64 -2.26 16.79
N ASN A 31 -8.47 -3.23 17.68
CA ASN A 31 -7.21 -3.45 18.42
C ASN A 31 -6.07 -4.03 17.55
N LEU A 32 -6.33 -4.37 16.29
CA LEU A 32 -5.30 -4.75 15.32
C LEU A 32 -4.81 -3.57 14.49
N ILE A 33 -5.27 -2.36 14.77
CA ILE A 33 -4.69 -1.15 14.19
C ILE A 33 -3.39 -0.82 14.94
N THR A 34 -2.31 -0.60 14.19
CA THR A 34 -0.99 -0.22 14.73
C THR A 34 -1.10 1.17 15.36
N LYS A 35 -0.72 1.25 16.64
CA LYS A 35 -0.62 2.50 17.40
C LYS A 35 0.84 2.89 17.60
N PHE A 36 1.07 4.16 17.88
CA PHE A 36 2.37 4.62 18.35
C PHE A 36 2.57 4.23 19.81
N ASP A 37 3.76 3.72 20.12
CA ASP A 37 4.18 3.48 21.49
C ASP A 37 4.98 4.66 22.05
N LYS A 38 5.59 5.47 21.16
CA LYS A 38 6.42 6.64 21.48
C LYS A 38 6.51 7.58 20.27
N VAL A 39 6.95 8.81 20.52
CA VAL A 39 7.33 9.77 19.48
C VAL A 39 8.60 9.27 18.78
N ASP A 40 8.64 9.37 17.45
CA ASP A 40 9.82 9.04 16.62
C ASP A 40 10.02 10.10 15.53
N ASP A 41 10.98 11.00 15.76
CA ASP A 41 11.26 12.12 14.85
C ASP A 41 11.84 11.68 13.49
N THR A 42 12.31 10.43 13.37
CA THR A 42 12.78 9.85 12.10
C THR A 42 11.70 9.93 11.01
N TYR A 43 10.44 9.79 11.41
CA TYR A 43 9.29 9.78 10.50
C TYR A 43 8.47 11.07 10.56
N LYS A 44 9.01 12.12 11.18
CA LYS A 44 8.32 13.40 11.28
C LYS A 44 8.04 13.94 9.87
N ILE A 45 6.80 14.36 9.69
CA ILE A 45 6.31 15.03 8.49
C ILE A 45 5.70 16.36 8.90
N ASP A 46 5.67 17.30 7.96
CA ASP A 46 4.89 18.52 8.12
C ASP A 46 3.40 18.19 8.02
N VAL A 47 2.77 18.03 9.18
CA VAL A 47 1.34 17.73 9.33
C VAL A 47 0.44 18.92 9.03
N GLU A 48 0.97 20.15 9.00
CA GLU A 48 0.16 21.33 8.70
C GLU A 48 -0.21 21.38 7.22
N LYS A 49 0.68 20.87 6.36
CA LYS A 49 0.44 20.73 4.92
C LYS A 49 -0.76 19.82 4.67
N ASN A 50 -1.84 20.40 4.11
CA ASN A 50 -3.14 19.77 3.84
C ASN A 50 -3.98 19.42 5.08
N LEU A 51 -3.68 19.92 6.27
CA LEU A 51 -4.39 19.55 7.49
C LEU A 51 -5.89 19.85 7.42
N ASN A 52 -6.27 21.05 6.96
CA ASN A 52 -7.67 21.48 6.89
C ASN A 52 -8.48 20.58 5.95
N LYS A 53 -7.97 20.35 4.73
CA LYS A 53 -8.57 19.42 3.77
C LYS A 53 -8.66 17.99 4.31
N THR A 54 -7.65 17.57 5.06
CA THR A 54 -7.62 16.25 5.70
C THR A 54 -8.70 16.13 6.76
N LYS A 55 -8.87 17.14 7.63
CA LYS A 55 -9.93 17.20 8.64
C LYS A 55 -11.33 17.16 8.01
N GLU A 56 -11.53 17.92 6.93
CA GLU A 56 -12.78 17.90 6.17
C GLU A 56 -13.09 16.48 5.66
N ILE A 57 -12.13 15.83 5.00
CA ILE A 57 -12.31 14.47 4.49
C ILE A 57 -12.57 13.47 5.61
N LEU A 58 -11.87 13.58 6.74
CA LEU A 58 -11.97 12.68 7.88
C LEU A 58 -13.23 12.90 8.75
N SER A 59 -13.97 13.99 8.54
CA SER A 59 -15.23 14.26 9.23
C SER A 59 -16.38 13.33 8.79
N GLN A 60 -16.25 12.69 7.63
CA GLN A 60 -17.24 11.76 7.11
C GLN A 60 -17.01 10.32 7.62
N ASP A 61 -18.04 9.49 7.50
CA ASP A 61 -17.95 8.06 7.83
C ASP A 61 -17.13 7.29 6.79
N PHE A 62 -16.40 6.29 7.27
CA PHE A 62 -15.63 5.37 6.44
C PHE A 62 -16.16 3.93 6.58
N HIS A 63 -16.22 3.20 5.47
CA HIS A 63 -16.73 1.84 5.39
C HIS A 63 -15.61 0.89 5.01
N TYR A 64 -15.56 -0.26 5.67
CA TYR A 64 -14.55 -1.27 5.37
C TYR A 64 -14.64 -1.71 3.91
N LEU A 65 -13.54 -1.58 3.18
CA LEU A 65 -13.42 -1.97 1.79
C LEU A 65 -12.76 -3.35 1.67
N THR A 66 -11.54 -3.49 2.20
CA THR A 66 -10.76 -4.72 2.08
C THR A 66 -9.59 -4.75 3.08
N ARG A 67 -8.89 -5.90 3.15
CA ARG A 67 -7.59 -6.05 3.83
C ARG A 67 -6.49 -6.18 2.80
N GLY A 68 -5.61 -5.19 2.76
CA GLY A 68 -4.32 -5.32 2.08
C GLY A 68 -3.38 -6.25 2.83
N ARG A 69 -2.18 -6.48 2.28
CA ARG A 69 -1.16 -7.30 2.96
C ARG A 69 -0.79 -6.72 4.33
N GLU A 70 -0.79 -5.40 4.42
CA GLU A 70 -0.17 -4.61 5.49
C GLU A 70 -1.11 -3.61 6.15
N CYS A 71 -2.27 -3.35 5.55
CA CYS A 71 -3.22 -2.37 6.01
C CYS A 71 -4.66 -2.88 5.92
N PHE A 72 -5.52 -2.40 6.81
CA PHE A 72 -6.96 -2.41 6.63
C PHE A 72 -7.36 -1.17 5.83
N ILE A 73 -8.22 -1.35 4.84
CA ILE A 73 -8.57 -0.32 3.87
C ILE A 73 -10.05 0.01 4.05
N PHE A 74 -10.34 1.30 4.24
CA PHE A 74 -11.68 1.84 4.36
C PHE A 74 -11.94 2.86 3.28
N GLU A 75 -13.14 2.87 2.74
CA GLU A 75 -13.62 3.80 1.73
C GLU A 75 -14.48 4.88 2.39
N SER A 76 -14.32 6.13 1.97
CA SER A 76 -15.16 7.23 2.44
C SER A 76 -16.61 7.08 1.98
N LYS A 77 -17.55 7.69 2.71
CA LYS A 77 -18.99 7.69 2.37
C LYS A 77 -19.26 8.20 0.95
N ASP A 78 -18.52 9.21 0.51
CA ASP A 78 -18.61 9.78 -0.85
C ASP A 78 -17.91 8.95 -1.94
N LYS A 79 -17.23 7.85 -1.55
CA LYS A 79 -16.44 6.95 -2.41
C LYS A 79 -15.27 7.62 -3.15
N LYS A 80 -14.84 8.81 -2.73
CA LYS A 80 -13.73 9.53 -3.37
C LYS A 80 -12.38 9.29 -2.71
N TYR A 81 -12.38 8.70 -1.51
CA TYR A 81 -11.18 8.59 -0.68
C TYR A 81 -11.03 7.21 -0.06
N VAL A 82 -9.80 6.88 0.27
CA VAL A 82 -9.42 5.65 0.93
C VAL A 82 -8.56 5.97 2.15
N LEU A 83 -8.98 5.47 3.30
CA LEU A 83 -8.28 5.54 4.57
C LEU A 83 -7.66 4.17 4.89
N LYS A 84 -6.34 4.13 5.03
CA LYS A 84 -5.59 2.90 5.28
C LYS A 84 -5.00 2.93 6.69
N PHE A 85 -5.28 1.89 7.47
CA PHE A 85 -4.70 1.70 8.80
C PHE A 85 -3.74 0.52 8.80
N PHE A 86 -2.56 0.69 9.37
CA PHE A 86 -1.55 -0.37 9.44
C PHE A 86 -2.06 -1.53 10.32
N ASP A 87 -1.86 -2.76 9.84
CA ASP A 87 -2.28 -3.98 10.52
C ASP A 87 -1.19 -4.48 11.47
N SER A 88 -1.39 -4.27 12.77
CA SER A 88 -0.45 -4.60 13.84
C SER A 88 -0.11 -6.08 13.86
N SER A 89 -0.98 -6.97 13.37
CA SER A 89 -0.71 -8.41 13.27
C SER A 89 0.42 -8.74 12.29
N ARG A 90 0.80 -7.81 11.41
CA ARG A 90 1.92 -7.92 10.47
C ARG A 90 3.24 -7.42 11.04
N TYR A 91 3.19 -6.55 12.04
CA TYR A 91 4.36 -5.82 12.56
C TYR A 91 4.76 -6.25 13.97
N TYR A 92 3.79 -6.63 14.80
CA TYR A 92 4.05 -7.09 16.15
C TYR A 92 3.78 -8.59 16.26
N THR A 93 4.64 -9.29 16.99
CA THR A 93 4.27 -10.60 17.52
C THR A 93 3.30 -10.34 18.66
N LYS A 94 2.08 -10.89 18.58
CA LYS A 94 1.18 -10.89 19.73
C LYS A 94 1.94 -11.46 20.94
N TYR A 95 1.52 -11.04 22.14
CA TYR A 95 1.94 -11.47 23.48
C TYR A 95 2.00 -13.00 23.74
N PHE A 96 1.83 -13.84 22.72
CA PHE A 96 1.91 -15.30 22.77
C PHE A 96 3.30 -15.85 23.04
N PHE A 97 4.35 -15.03 22.95
CA PHE A 97 5.62 -15.43 23.54
C PHE A 97 5.69 -14.85 24.95
N PRO A 98 5.43 -15.67 25.98
CA PRO A 98 5.45 -15.19 27.36
C PRO A 98 6.77 -14.48 27.67
N LYS A 99 6.72 -13.54 28.63
CA LYS A 99 7.91 -12.95 29.28
C LYS A 99 8.79 -14.00 30.00
N THR A 100 8.42 -15.28 29.92
CA THR A 100 9.20 -16.37 30.48
C THR A 100 10.46 -16.61 29.66
N SER A 101 11.48 -17.11 30.33
CA SER A 101 12.68 -17.63 29.68
C SER A 101 12.28 -18.77 28.73
N LEU A 102 12.73 -18.67 27.48
CA LEU A 102 12.62 -19.75 26.50
C LEU A 102 14.01 -20.38 26.34
N PRO A 103 14.09 -21.67 25.99
CA PRO A 103 15.32 -22.26 25.49
C PRO A 103 15.97 -21.37 24.43
N LYS A 104 17.30 -21.26 24.43
CA LYS A 104 18.07 -20.30 23.61
C LYS A 104 17.64 -20.30 22.14
N PHE A 105 17.46 -21.48 21.53
CA PHE A 105 17.06 -21.59 20.13
C PHE A 105 15.67 -20.99 19.83
N LEU A 106 14.70 -21.12 20.75
CA LEU A 106 13.37 -20.53 20.62
C LEU A 106 13.40 -19.02 20.86
N ASP A 107 14.24 -18.56 21.80
CA ASP A 107 14.41 -17.13 22.05
C ASP A 107 15.11 -16.43 20.87
N ASP A 108 16.13 -17.06 20.28
CA ASP A 108 16.82 -16.56 19.10
C ASP A 108 15.86 -16.49 17.89
N TYR A 109 15.03 -17.53 17.70
CA TYR A 109 13.97 -17.51 16.68
C TYR A 109 12.97 -16.37 16.93
N ARG A 110 12.52 -16.20 18.18
CA ARG A 110 11.60 -15.13 18.59
C ARG A 110 12.19 -13.75 18.30
N LYS A 111 13.43 -13.49 18.72
CA LYS A 111 14.16 -12.23 18.49
C LYS A 111 14.34 -11.98 17.00
N LYS A 112 14.76 -12.98 16.22
CA LYS A 112 14.89 -12.86 14.76
C LYS A 112 13.56 -12.51 14.09
N HIS A 113 12.48 -13.18 14.51
CA HIS A 113 11.15 -12.95 13.97
C HIS A 113 10.61 -11.55 14.33
N TYR A 114 10.80 -11.10 15.58
CA TYR A 114 10.47 -9.74 16.03
C TYR A 114 11.27 -8.69 15.25
N ASN A 115 12.60 -8.83 15.18
CA ASN A 115 13.48 -7.91 14.47
C ASN A 115 13.10 -7.78 13.00
N ARG A 116 12.75 -8.89 12.33
CA ARG A 116 12.29 -8.88 10.93
C ARG A 116 11.00 -8.05 10.76
N ARG A 117 10.05 -8.18 11.68
CA ARG A 117 8.78 -7.43 11.59
C ARG A 117 8.93 -5.96 11.97
N SER A 118 9.76 -5.65 12.96
CA SER A 118 10.11 -4.27 13.32
C SER A 118 10.81 -3.56 12.16
N LYS A 119 11.84 -4.18 11.55
CA LYS A 119 12.48 -3.67 10.34
C LYS A 119 11.49 -3.44 9.19
N LYS A 120 10.51 -4.33 9.05
CA LYS A 120 9.45 -4.19 8.05
C LYS A 120 8.55 -2.98 8.31
N LEU A 121 8.16 -2.75 9.57
CA LEU A 121 7.39 -1.56 9.95
C LEU A 121 8.21 -0.30 9.63
N ALA A 122 9.44 -0.22 10.13
CA ALA A 122 10.35 0.91 9.91
C ALA A 122 10.50 1.22 8.41
N PHE A 123 10.69 0.20 7.58
CA PHE A 123 10.80 0.35 6.14
C PHE A 123 9.52 0.89 5.49
N ASN A 124 8.34 0.41 5.91
CA ASN A 124 7.06 0.92 5.41
C ASN A 124 6.80 2.36 5.85
N LEU A 125 7.22 2.75 7.05
CA LEU A 125 7.11 4.14 7.53
C LEU A 125 8.05 5.07 6.74
N SER A 126 9.29 4.65 6.49
CA SER A 126 10.23 5.36 5.62
C SER A 126 9.65 5.53 4.22
N SER A 127 9.08 4.47 3.66
CA SER A 127 8.43 4.47 2.34
C SER A 127 7.24 5.42 2.28
N ALA A 128 6.39 5.43 3.31
CA ALA A 128 5.25 6.34 3.38
C ALA A 128 5.67 7.80 3.51
N LYS A 129 6.71 8.08 4.30
CA LYS A 129 7.32 9.42 4.40
C LYS A 129 7.87 9.85 3.04
N LEU A 130 8.65 8.98 2.39
CA LEU A 130 9.21 9.22 1.06
C LEU A 130 8.13 9.55 0.03
N ALA A 131 7.06 8.76 0.01
CA ALA A 131 5.91 8.99 -0.86
C ALA A 131 5.25 10.35 -0.59
N PHE A 132 5.07 10.70 0.68
CA PHE A 132 4.51 11.99 1.07
C PHE A 132 5.42 13.16 0.69
N ASP A 133 6.72 13.05 0.90
CA ASP A 133 7.60 14.19 0.66
C ASP A 133 7.85 14.42 -0.84
N ASN A 134 7.90 13.34 -1.65
CA ASN A 134 8.42 13.42 -3.02
C ASN A 134 7.43 12.98 -4.11
N LEU A 135 6.37 12.23 -3.78
CA LEU A 135 5.55 11.51 -4.77
C LEU A 135 4.05 11.60 -4.46
N LYS A 136 3.58 12.73 -3.88
CA LYS A 136 2.16 12.87 -3.51
C LYS A 136 1.22 12.66 -4.69
N GLU A 137 1.55 13.27 -5.83
CA GLU A 137 0.75 13.21 -7.05
C GLU A 137 0.79 11.79 -7.66
N ASP A 138 2.00 11.23 -7.82
CA ASP A 138 2.23 9.89 -8.37
C ASP A 138 1.68 8.75 -7.49
N SER A 139 1.23 9.05 -6.26
CA SER A 139 0.61 8.09 -5.34
C SER A 139 -0.78 8.49 -4.85
N ALA A 140 -1.36 9.51 -5.47
CA ALA A 140 -2.66 10.10 -5.12
C ALA A 140 -2.84 10.34 -3.61
N LEU A 141 -1.74 10.74 -2.95
CA LEU A 141 -1.61 10.84 -1.50
C LEU A 141 -2.03 12.22 -1.01
N ILE A 142 -2.87 12.24 0.02
CA ILE A 142 -3.39 13.47 0.62
C ILE A 142 -2.66 13.75 1.92
N PHE A 143 -2.57 12.73 2.77
CA PHE A 143 -2.05 12.82 4.12
C PHE A 143 -1.47 11.48 4.58
N VAL A 144 -0.45 11.53 5.43
CA VAL A 144 0.04 10.39 6.21
C VAL A 144 0.16 10.82 7.65
N ASN A 145 -0.15 9.97 8.61
CA ASN A 145 0.21 10.18 10.01
C ASN A 145 1.22 9.12 10.42
N LEU A 146 2.46 9.56 10.62
CA LEU A 146 3.61 8.68 10.92
C LEU A 146 4.25 9.00 12.27
N ASN A 147 3.63 9.86 13.08
CA ASN A 147 4.04 10.12 14.46
C ASN A 147 2.83 10.45 15.35
N ILE A 148 3.04 10.52 16.67
CA ILE A 148 2.04 11.04 17.61
C ILE A 148 1.81 12.52 17.30
N THR A 149 0.54 12.94 17.34
CA THR A 149 0.12 14.33 17.12
C THR A 149 -1.07 14.67 18.03
N ASP A 150 -1.49 15.93 18.06
CA ASP A 150 -2.67 16.44 18.76
C ASP A 150 -3.59 17.26 17.84
N VAL A 151 -3.31 17.25 16.53
CA VAL A 151 -3.99 18.10 15.56
C VAL A 151 -5.44 17.67 15.29
N PHE A 152 -5.79 16.41 15.57
CA PHE A 152 -7.14 15.87 15.35
C PHE A 152 -7.96 15.93 16.64
N LYS A 153 -8.97 16.80 16.69
CA LYS A 153 -9.85 16.92 17.87
C LYS A 153 -10.93 15.83 17.90
N ASP A 154 -11.44 15.47 16.72
CA ASP A 154 -12.51 14.50 16.56
C ASP A 154 -11.99 13.11 16.22
N LYS A 155 -12.75 12.09 16.62
CA LYS A 155 -12.49 10.70 16.23
C LYS A 155 -13.09 10.42 14.86
N VAL A 156 -12.39 9.62 14.05
CA VAL A 156 -12.94 9.16 12.78
C VAL A 156 -13.85 7.96 13.00
N LYS A 157 -15.01 7.96 12.36
CA LYS A 157 -15.98 6.87 12.40
C LYS A 157 -15.68 5.87 11.30
N VAL A 158 -15.34 4.64 11.69
CA VAL A 158 -15.13 3.54 10.75
C VAL A 158 -16.13 2.42 10.99
N LYS A 159 -16.72 1.90 9.93
CA LYS A 159 -17.72 0.85 9.94
C LYS A 159 -17.12 -0.43 9.36
N ASN A 160 -17.14 -1.54 10.11
CA ASN A 160 -16.66 -2.81 9.58
C ASN A 160 -17.65 -3.46 8.59
N LYS A 161 -17.28 -4.63 8.04
CA LYS A 161 -18.14 -5.40 7.10
C LYS A 161 -19.55 -5.74 7.61
N TYR A 162 -19.78 -5.74 8.92
CA TYR A 162 -21.08 -6.09 9.55
C TYR A 162 -21.85 -4.87 10.02
N GLY A 163 -21.30 -3.69 9.75
CA GLY A 163 -21.92 -2.45 10.14
C GLY A 163 -21.65 -1.97 11.56
N LYS A 164 -20.80 -2.67 12.32
CA LYS A 164 -20.34 -2.17 13.63
C LYS A 164 -19.45 -0.94 13.42
N ILE A 165 -19.79 0.13 14.12
CA ILE A 165 -19.07 1.41 14.10
C ILE A 165 -17.99 1.41 15.19
N PHE A 166 -16.86 2.01 14.88
CA PHE A 166 -15.74 2.24 15.78
C PHE A 166 -15.30 3.71 15.65
N ASP A 167 -15.16 4.38 16.79
CA ASP A 167 -14.56 5.71 16.85
C ASP A 167 -13.06 5.57 17.09
N LEU A 168 -12.24 5.96 16.12
CA LEU A 168 -10.79 5.86 16.18
C LEU A 168 -10.17 7.23 16.44
N ASP A 169 -9.33 7.30 17.47
CA ASP A 169 -8.48 8.45 17.75
C ASP A 169 -7.25 8.42 16.83
N LEU A 170 -7.16 9.39 15.93
CA LEU A 170 -6.13 9.43 14.89
C LEU A 170 -4.78 9.95 15.38
N ASN A 171 -4.76 10.63 16.52
CA ASN A 171 -3.56 11.22 17.11
C ASN A 171 -2.49 10.20 17.49
N ASN A 172 -2.91 8.95 17.75
CA ASN A 172 -2.03 7.86 18.17
C ASN A 172 -2.01 6.65 17.21
N ILE A 173 -2.44 6.82 15.96
CA ILE A 173 -2.55 5.75 14.97
C ILE A 173 -1.78 6.07 13.69
N PHE A 174 -1.08 5.06 13.15
CA PHE A 174 -0.54 5.12 11.80
C PHE A 174 -1.64 5.01 10.75
N PHE A 175 -1.81 6.06 9.94
CA PHE A 175 -2.75 6.02 8.83
C PHE A 175 -2.23 6.73 7.59
N ILE A 176 -2.80 6.34 6.45
CA ILE A 176 -2.60 6.97 5.15
C ILE A 176 -3.97 7.35 4.60
N LEU A 177 -4.13 8.59 4.16
CA LEU A 177 -5.29 9.08 3.44
C LEU A 177 -4.91 9.32 1.98
N GLN A 178 -5.59 8.62 1.08
CA GLN A 178 -5.38 8.69 -0.37
C GLN A 178 -6.70 8.98 -1.08
N LYS A 179 -6.60 9.52 -2.29
CA LYS A 179 -7.70 9.48 -3.24
C LYS A 179 -8.01 8.03 -3.60
N LYS A 180 -9.29 7.76 -3.88
CA LYS A 180 -9.69 6.48 -4.45
C LYS A 180 -9.34 6.50 -5.93
N CYS A 181 -8.68 5.43 -6.39
CA CYS A 181 -8.25 5.26 -7.77
C CYS A 181 -8.96 4.05 -8.37
N ASP A 182 -9.21 4.10 -9.68
CA ASP A 182 -9.61 2.90 -10.43
C ASP A 182 -8.38 2.02 -10.66
N ILE A 183 -8.56 0.70 -10.74
CA ILE A 183 -7.43 -0.21 -11.01
C ILE A 183 -7.03 -0.07 -12.49
N PHE A 184 -5.76 0.23 -12.74
CA PHE A 184 -5.23 0.53 -14.09
C PHE A 184 -5.68 -0.50 -15.13
N TYR A 185 -5.40 -1.78 -14.88
CA TYR A 185 -5.73 -2.86 -15.81
C TYR A 185 -7.22 -3.05 -16.04
N HIS A 186 -8.07 -2.79 -15.05
CA HIS A 186 -9.52 -2.90 -15.25
C HIS A 186 -10.03 -1.82 -16.20
N VAL A 187 -9.45 -0.62 -16.17
CA VAL A 187 -9.81 0.45 -17.11
C VAL A 187 -9.22 0.17 -18.48
N TYR A 188 -7.94 -0.23 -18.54
CA TYR A 188 -7.25 -0.58 -19.77
C TYR A 188 -7.95 -1.70 -20.57
N GLU A 189 -8.34 -2.78 -19.89
CA GLU A 189 -9.03 -3.93 -20.51
C GLU A 189 -10.44 -3.62 -20.99
N LYS A 190 -11.13 -2.68 -20.33
CA LYS A 190 -12.54 -2.36 -20.63
C LYS A 190 -12.70 -1.32 -21.74
N THR A 191 -11.70 -0.46 -21.96
CA THR A 191 -11.79 0.55 -23.00
C THR A 191 -11.55 -0.06 -24.37
N SER A 192 -12.38 0.30 -25.35
CA SER A 192 -12.17 -0.01 -26.76
C SER A 192 -11.52 1.15 -27.54
N ASP A 193 -11.28 2.28 -26.88
CA ASP A 193 -10.61 3.43 -27.48
C ASP A 193 -9.09 3.19 -27.51
N GLU A 194 -8.57 2.91 -28.70
CA GLU A 194 -7.16 2.66 -28.95
C GLU A 194 -6.27 3.88 -28.63
N LYS A 195 -6.73 5.10 -28.90
CA LYS A 195 -5.99 6.31 -28.55
C LYS A 195 -5.89 6.45 -27.04
N TYR A 196 -6.97 6.15 -26.34
CA TYR A 196 -6.95 6.16 -24.87
C TYR A 196 -6.03 5.08 -24.30
N LYS A 197 -5.98 3.88 -24.88
CA LYS A 197 -5.01 2.84 -24.47
C LYS A 197 -3.56 3.31 -24.64
N MET A 198 -3.23 3.95 -25.75
CA MET A 198 -1.89 4.53 -25.97
C MET A 198 -1.57 5.55 -24.87
N TYR A 199 -2.50 6.47 -24.61
CA TYR A 199 -2.37 7.45 -23.53
C TYR A 199 -2.17 6.80 -22.15
N LEU A 200 -2.87 5.70 -21.85
CA LEU A 200 -2.68 4.99 -20.57
C LEU A 200 -1.29 4.35 -20.46
N ILE A 201 -0.72 3.84 -21.55
CA ILE A 201 0.66 3.34 -21.58
C ILE A 201 1.64 4.49 -21.31
N GLU A 202 1.48 5.62 -22.01
CA GLU A 202 2.32 6.81 -21.80
C GLU A 202 2.23 7.31 -20.36
N SER A 203 1.01 7.46 -19.83
CA SER A 203 0.80 7.91 -18.46
C SER A 203 1.44 6.96 -17.44
N PHE A 204 1.38 5.65 -17.68
CA PHE A 204 2.08 4.66 -16.86
C PHE A 204 3.60 4.87 -16.90
N LEU A 205 4.18 5.06 -18.09
CA LEU A 205 5.61 5.31 -18.23
C LEU A 205 6.03 6.62 -17.56
N GLU A 206 5.23 7.67 -17.70
CA GLU A 206 5.46 8.97 -17.07
C GLU A 206 5.51 8.84 -15.54
N MET A 207 4.56 8.11 -14.94
CA MET A 207 4.56 7.83 -13.50
C MET A 207 5.85 7.11 -13.06
N VAL A 208 6.31 6.10 -13.82
CA VAL A 208 7.56 5.37 -13.51
C VAL A 208 8.78 6.27 -13.69
N HIS A 209 8.83 7.04 -14.76
CA HIS A 209 9.89 8.02 -15.05
C HIS A 209 10.01 9.05 -13.92
N ASN A 210 8.89 9.67 -13.53
CA ASN A 210 8.81 10.69 -12.48
C ASN A 210 9.33 10.21 -11.14
N ARG A 211 9.11 8.94 -10.81
CA ARG A 211 9.68 8.32 -9.61
C ARG A 211 11.18 8.02 -9.78
N THR A 212 11.56 7.42 -10.89
CA THR A 212 12.94 6.95 -11.11
C THR A 212 13.92 8.12 -11.20
N LYS A 213 13.53 9.24 -11.84
CA LYS A 213 14.35 10.47 -11.90
C LYS A 213 14.59 11.12 -10.54
N LYS A 214 13.73 10.85 -9.56
CA LYS A 214 13.91 11.25 -8.15
C LYS A 214 14.77 10.27 -7.35
N LEU A 215 15.42 9.32 -8.04
CA LEU A 215 16.26 8.27 -7.45
C LEU A 215 15.50 7.31 -6.53
N ILE A 216 14.18 7.15 -6.74
CA ILE A 216 13.34 6.30 -5.89
C ILE A 216 13.07 4.96 -6.59
N ILE A 217 13.56 3.87 -5.98
CA ILE A 217 13.27 2.49 -6.39
C ILE A 217 11.99 2.02 -5.72
N ASP A 218 11.24 1.17 -6.42
CA ASP A 218 10.19 0.35 -5.83
C ASP A 218 10.58 -1.13 -5.88
N ASP A 219 10.71 -1.75 -4.71
CA ASP A 219 11.05 -3.18 -4.64
C ASP A 219 9.86 -4.12 -4.88
N ASP A 220 8.62 -3.64 -4.81
CA ASP A 220 7.42 -4.43 -5.17
C ASP A 220 7.00 -4.23 -6.64
N ILE A 221 7.58 -3.27 -7.37
CA ILE A 221 7.20 -3.02 -8.77
C ILE A 221 7.51 -4.22 -9.68
N GLY A 222 6.61 -4.45 -10.64
CA GLY A 222 6.72 -5.57 -11.57
C GLY A 222 6.30 -6.92 -10.99
N LYS A 223 5.69 -6.96 -9.79
CA LYS A 223 5.20 -8.20 -9.18
C LYS A 223 3.68 -8.36 -9.20
N LYS A 224 2.91 -7.26 -9.27
CA LYS A 224 1.44 -7.29 -9.15
C LYS A 224 0.74 -6.20 -9.96
N ARG A 225 -0.18 -6.62 -10.84
CA ARG A 225 -1.07 -5.74 -11.61
C ARG A 225 -1.96 -4.82 -10.76
N ARG A 226 -2.24 -5.18 -9.50
CA ARG A 226 -3.17 -4.48 -8.61
C ARG A 226 -2.58 -3.28 -7.88
N ASN A 227 -1.28 -3.01 -8.02
CA ASN A 227 -0.61 -1.93 -7.32
C ASN A 227 -0.68 -0.60 -8.08
N TRP A 228 -1.20 -0.60 -9.31
CA TRP A 228 -1.32 0.57 -10.17
C TRP A 228 -2.78 0.96 -10.33
N GLY A 229 -3.02 2.25 -10.27
CA GLY A 229 -4.33 2.84 -10.43
C GLY A 229 -4.36 3.98 -11.42
N LEU A 230 -5.55 4.51 -11.63
CA LEU A 230 -5.82 5.74 -12.35
C LEU A 230 -6.53 6.72 -11.43
N PHE A 231 -6.01 7.95 -11.39
CA PHE A 231 -6.65 9.08 -10.75
C PHE A 231 -6.64 10.26 -11.73
N ASP A 232 -7.82 10.82 -12.01
CA ASP A 232 -8.01 11.86 -13.05
C ASP A 232 -7.35 11.46 -14.39
N ASN A 233 -7.59 10.21 -14.82
CA ASN A 233 -7.02 9.56 -16.00
C ASN A 233 -5.49 9.39 -16.03
N LYS A 234 -4.77 9.76 -14.95
CA LYS A 234 -3.32 9.57 -14.85
C LYS A 234 -2.96 8.34 -14.04
N ALA A 235 -1.94 7.61 -14.49
CA ALA A 235 -1.40 6.47 -13.76
C ALA A 235 -0.79 6.91 -12.43
N VAL A 236 -1.14 6.17 -11.37
CA VAL A 236 -0.63 6.39 -10.01
C VAL A 236 -0.33 5.05 -9.34
N THR A 237 0.56 5.06 -8.35
CA THR A 237 0.84 3.88 -7.53
C THR A 237 -0.05 3.90 -6.29
N ILE A 238 -0.91 2.87 -6.15
CA ILE A 238 -1.83 2.75 -5.03
C ILE A 238 -1.12 2.20 -3.78
N ASP A 239 -0.13 1.31 -3.97
CA ASP A 239 0.62 0.68 -2.88
C ASP A 239 1.99 1.36 -2.71
N ILE A 240 2.10 2.23 -1.72
CA ILE A 240 3.34 2.96 -1.39
C ILE A 240 4.24 2.17 -0.44
N GLY A 241 4.12 0.84 -0.43
CA GLY A 241 5.02 -0.04 0.30
C GLY A 241 6.30 -0.28 -0.48
N ARG A 242 7.45 -0.17 0.22
CA ARG A 242 8.78 -0.61 -0.24
C ARG A 242 9.54 0.31 -1.20
N TRP A 243 9.36 1.62 -1.04
CA TRP A 243 10.15 2.62 -1.74
C TRP A 243 11.37 3.05 -0.93
N TYR A 244 12.49 3.28 -1.60
CA TYR A 244 13.72 3.78 -1.01
C TYR A 244 14.58 4.50 -2.05
N PHE A 245 15.48 5.38 -1.59
CA PHE A 245 16.44 6.06 -2.45
C PHE A 245 17.60 5.15 -2.84
N ASP A 246 18.04 5.21 -4.09
CA ASP A 246 19.24 4.53 -4.58
C ASP A 246 19.97 5.41 -5.61
N GLU A 247 21.17 5.86 -5.24
CA GLU A 247 22.02 6.73 -6.08
C GLU A 247 22.41 6.08 -7.40
N LYS A 248 22.33 4.76 -7.53
CA LYS A 248 22.59 4.08 -8.81
C LYS A 248 21.68 4.57 -9.93
N LEU A 249 20.47 5.03 -9.58
CA LEU A 249 19.52 5.60 -10.54
C LEU A 249 20.00 6.94 -11.14
N ALA A 250 21.02 7.59 -10.56
CA ALA A 250 21.60 8.80 -11.13
C ALA A 250 22.43 8.52 -12.40
N THR A 251 22.73 7.25 -12.67
CA THR A 251 23.44 6.82 -13.88
C THR A 251 22.46 6.29 -14.91
N LEU A 252 22.71 6.54 -16.21
CA LEU A 252 21.88 6.01 -17.29
C LEU A 252 21.67 4.47 -17.20
N PRO A 253 22.70 3.64 -16.89
CA PRO A 253 22.49 2.20 -16.74
C PRO A 253 21.55 1.84 -15.58
N GLY A 254 21.65 2.52 -14.43
CA GLY A 254 20.77 2.28 -13.28
C GLY A 254 19.34 2.71 -13.57
N TYR A 255 19.17 3.89 -14.16
CA TYR A 255 17.88 4.41 -14.59
C TYR A 255 17.18 3.47 -15.60
N LYS A 256 17.86 3.08 -16.69
CA LYS A 256 17.35 2.13 -17.70
C LYS A 256 16.89 0.83 -17.07
N LYS A 257 17.71 0.27 -16.15
CA LYS A 257 17.40 -0.99 -15.48
C LYS A 257 16.12 -0.92 -14.66
N GLU A 258 15.90 0.17 -13.92
CA GLU A 258 14.68 0.33 -13.11
C GLU A 258 13.45 0.57 -13.99
N MET A 259 13.54 1.40 -15.03
CA MET A 259 12.43 1.61 -15.99
C MET A 259 11.99 0.29 -16.65
N VAL A 260 12.95 -0.55 -17.09
CA VAL A 260 12.64 -1.88 -17.67
C VAL A 260 12.03 -2.83 -16.63
N LYS A 261 12.57 -2.85 -15.40
CA LYS A 261 12.02 -3.66 -14.30
C LYS A 261 10.58 -3.26 -13.99
N ALA A 262 10.31 -1.96 -13.90
CA ALA A 262 9.00 -1.41 -13.56
C ALA A 262 7.94 -1.70 -14.63
N THR A 263 8.32 -1.68 -15.90
CA THR A 263 7.43 -1.95 -17.04
C THR A 263 7.22 -3.43 -17.35
N LYS A 264 7.97 -4.34 -16.71
CA LYS A 264 7.95 -5.78 -17.00
C LYS A 264 6.56 -6.40 -17.09
N ILE A 265 5.65 -6.08 -16.16
CA ILE A 265 4.29 -6.67 -16.15
C ILE A 265 3.39 -6.06 -17.21
N LEU A 266 3.56 -4.76 -17.51
CA LEU A 266 2.87 -4.12 -18.62
C LEU A 266 3.34 -4.69 -19.95
N ARG A 267 4.65 -4.77 -20.16
CA ARG A 267 5.26 -5.41 -21.34
C ARG A 267 4.73 -6.81 -21.55
N LYS A 268 4.80 -7.68 -20.53
CA LYS A 268 4.29 -9.05 -20.63
C LYS A 268 2.81 -9.08 -20.98
N TYR A 269 2.00 -8.21 -20.38
CA TYR A 269 0.59 -8.14 -20.70
C TYR A 269 0.35 -7.76 -22.16
N LEU A 270 1.06 -6.75 -22.68
CA LEU A 270 0.96 -6.33 -24.07
C LEU A 270 1.45 -7.43 -25.03
N GLU A 271 2.56 -8.12 -24.73
CA GLU A 271 3.04 -9.26 -25.53
C GLU A 271 1.98 -10.37 -25.64
N ASP A 272 1.30 -10.67 -24.53
CA ASP A 272 0.32 -11.75 -24.45
C ASP A 272 -1.03 -11.38 -25.11
N ASN A 273 -1.41 -10.09 -25.18
CA ASN A 273 -2.79 -9.67 -25.52
C ASN A 273 -2.88 -8.65 -26.67
N GLU A 274 -1.90 -7.77 -26.81
CA GLU A 274 -1.91 -6.61 -27.73
C GLU A 274 -0.48 -6.39 -28.30
N PRO A 275 0.11 -7.38 -28.99
CA PRO A 275 1.52 -7.39 -29.39
C PRO A 275 1.88 -6.23 -30.32
N GLU A 276 0.92 -5.68 -31.06
CA GLU A 276 1.09 -4.50 -31.91
C GLU A 276 1.48 -3.23 -31.12
N LYS A 277 1.21 -3.20 -29.81
CA LYS A 277 1.53 -2.05 -28.93
C LYS A 277 2.93 -2.10 -28.34
N ILE A 278 3.69 -3.17 -28.60
CA ILE A 278 5.04 -3.34 -28.07
C ILE A 278 6.03 -2.35 -28.70
N SER A 279 5.90 -2.06 -30.00
CA SER A 279 6.70 -1.01 -30.65
C SER A 279 6.48 0.33 -29.97
N PHE A 280 5.21 0.72 -29.77
CA PHE A 280 4.84 1.95 -29.08
C PHE A 280 5.41 2.05 -27.66
N LEU A 281 5.36 0.95 -26.88
CA LEU A 281 5.97 0.89 -25.54
C LEU A 281 7.50 1.11 -25.61
N ASN A 282 8.18 0.48 -26.57
CA ASN A 282 9.63 0.58 -26.72
C ASN A 282 10.06 1.99 -27.14
N GLU A 283 9.39 2.56 -28.15
CA GLU A 283 9.66 3.93 -28.63
C GLU A 283 9.52 4.96 -27.50
N ASN A 284 8.49 4.84 -26.68
CA ASN A 284 8.31 5.74 -25.53
C ASN A 284 9.34 5.51 -24.42
N LEU A 285 9.80 4.27 -24.20
CA LEU A 285 10.90 4.00 -23.26
C LEU A 285 12.21 4.63 -23.74
N ASP A 286 12.54 4.48 -25.03
CA ASP A 286 13.75 5.04 -25.63
C ASP A 286 13.74 6.56 -25.54
N LYS A 287 12.59 7.21 -25.78
CA LYS A 287 12.43 8.65 -25.54
C LYS A 287 12.81 9.07 -24.11
N TYR A 288 12.34 8.34 -23.10
CA TYR A 288 12.71 8.64 -21.70
C TYR A 288 14.16 8.33 -21.37
N PHE A 289 14.79 7.42 -22.11
CA PHE A 289 16.22 7.13 -21.97
C PHE A 289 17.07 8.25 -22.55
N GLU A 290 16.72 8.75 -23.73
CA GLU A 290 17.37 9.89 -24.38
C GLU A 290 17.19 11.18 -23.56
N GLU A 291 15.98 11.44 -23.05
CA GLU A 291 15.70 12.58 -22.17
C GLU A 291 16.58 12.56 -20.92
N PHE A 292 16.71 11.40 -20.28
CA PHE A 292 17.55 11.25 -19.09
C PHE A 292 19.03 11.43 -19.42
N ASP A 293 19.52 10.84 -20.52
CA ASP A 293 20.92 10.95 -20.94
C ASP A 293 21.32 12.40 -21.23
N ALA A 294 20.44 13.15 -21.91
CA ALA A 294 20.63 14.56 -22.18
C ALA A 294 20.62 15.45 -20.92
N PHE A 295 19.92 15.03 -19.86
CA PHE A 295 19.92 15.73 -18.57
C PHE A 295 21.17 15.44 -17.74
N THR A 296 21.80 14.27 -17.92
CA THR A 296 22.97 13.84 -17.14
C THR A 296 24.32 14.06 -17.83
N SER A 297 24.31 14.40 -19.13
CA SER A 297 25.49 14.78 -19.93
C SER A 297 25.91 16.22 -19.66
#